data_AF-A0A523IC33-F1
#
_entry.id   AF-A0A523IC33-F1
#
_cell.length_a   1.000
_cell.length_b   1.000
_cell.length_c   1.000
_cell.angle_alpha   90.00
_cell.angle_beta   90.00
_cell.angle_gamma   90.00
#
_symmetry.space_group_name_H-M   'P 1'
#
loop_
_entity.id
_entity.type
_entity.pdbx_description
1 polymer ?
#
loop_
_entity_poly.entity_id
_entity_poly.type
_entity_poly.pdbx_seq_one_letter_code
_entity_poly.pdbx_strand_id
1 'polypeptide(L)'
;MIGCEAKPPADIADPGQLLFLGFVKKEVNCARCHGQNGAGGPEAPDIRTVFAKYDEEVVVEIIEVGKGEGPDAMPSFETQLNEEEVDLLLKFLKSIQIELEP
;
A
#
# COMPACT_ATOMS: atom_id res chain seq x y z
N MET A 1 7.37 25.03 16.81
CA MET A 1 6.62 24.19 15.85
C MET A 1 6.48 22.82 16.48
N ILE A 2 5.32 22.53 17.07
CA ILE A 2 5.07 21.28 17.79
C ILE A 2 4.64 20.26 16.74
N GLY A 3 5.55 19.35 16.37
CA GLY A 3 5.28 18.25 15.46
C GLY A 3 4.24 17.33 16.10
N CYS A 4 3.07 17.24 15.49
CA CYS A 4 2.14 16.15 15.78
C CYS A 4 2.72 14.89 15.12
N GLU A 5 3.60 14.19 15.82
CA GLU A 5 3.95 12.82 15.47
C GLU A 5 2.69 11.98 15.73
N ALA A 6 1.91 11.73 14.68
CA ALA A 6 0.73 10.89 14.79
C ALA A 6 1.17 9.49 15.22
N LYS A 7 0.91 9.15 16.48
CA LYS A 7 1.12 7.79 16.99
C LYS A 7 0.26 6.83 16.17
N PRO A 8 0.74 5.62 15.84
CA PRO A 8 -0.08 4.57 15.27
C PRO A 8 -1.40 4.43 16.04
N PRO A 9 -2.54 4.25 15.35
CA PRO A 9 -3.81 3.95 16.01
C PRO A 9 -3.64 2.74 16.92
N ALA A 10 -4.06 2.85 18.19
CA ALA A 10 -3.82 1.80 19.19
C ALA A 10 -4.56 0.49 18.88
N ASP A 11 -5.53 0.55 17.97
CA ASP A 11 -6.38 -0.53 17.47
C ASP A 11 -5.81 -1.24 16.24
N ILE A 12 -4.75 -0.72 15.60
CA ILE A 12 -4.09 -1.37 14.46
C ILE A 12 -2.83 -2.09 14.94
N ALA A 13 -2.90 -3.43 14.93
CA ALA A 13 -1.78 -4.28 15.32
C ALA A 13 -1.00 -4.85 14.12
N ASP A 14 -1.57 -4.82 12.90
CA ASP A 14 -0.92 -5.37 11.72
C ASP A 14 0.23 -4.46 11.25
N PRO A 15 1.49 -4.93 11.27
CA PRO A 15 2.63 -4.13 10.85
C PRO A 15 2.59 -3.72 9.36
N GLY A 16 2.03 -4.56 8.50
CA GLY A 16 1.84 -4.25 7.09
C GLY A 16 0.80 -3.15 6.89
N GLN A 17 -0.29 -3.17 7.66
CA GLN A 17 -1.29 -2.10 7.66
C GLN A 17 -0.70 -0.77 8.14
N LEU A 18 0.13 -0.79 9.19
CA LEU A 18 0.79 0.41 9.69
C LEU A 18 1.75 1.01 8.66
N LEU A 19 2.49 0.17 7.94
CA LEU A 19 3.34 0.61 6.84
C LEU A 19 2.51 1.16 5.67
N PHE A 20 1.45 0.46 5.27
CA PHE A 20 0.53 0.88 4.21
C PHE A 20 -0.10 2.27 4.47
N LEU A 21 -0.39 2.57 5.74
CA LEU A 21 -0.94 3.85 6.20
C LEU A 21 0.12 4.96 6.39
N GLY A 22 1.40 4.65 6.23
CA GLY A 22 2.51 5.60 6.42
C GLY A 22 2.88 5.91 7.87
N PHE A 23 2.46 5.08 8.83
CA PHE A 23 2.86 5.23 10.23
C PHE A 23 4.27 4.69 10.51
N VAL A 24 4.74 3.73 9.72
CA VAL A 24 6.12 3.19 9.82
C VAL A 24 7.10 4.07 9.06
N LYS A 25 6.77 4.44 7.82
CA LYS A 25 7.56 5.33 6.95
C LYS A 25 6.63 6.32 6.28
N LYS A 26 6.77 7.63 6.57
CA LYS A 26 5.84 8.66 6.08
C LYS A 26 5.88 8.80 4.55
N GLU A 27 7.02 8.46 3.96
CA GLU A 27 7.26 8.50 2.52
C GLU A 27 6.55 7.34 1.82
N VAL A 28 6.24 6.25 2.54
CA VAL A 28 5.48 5.09 2.07
C VAL A 28 4.06 5.19 2.61
N ASN A 29 3.17 5.89 1.89
CA ASN A 29 1.77 6.02 2.27
C ASN A 29 0.86 5.62 1.11
N CYS A 30 0.67 4.31 0.96
CA CYS A 30 -0.17 3.71 -0.08
C CYS A 30 -1.64 4.16 0.08
N ALA A 31 -2.11 4.28 1.33
CA ALA A 31 -3.47 4.66 1.66
C ALA A 31 -3.84 6.08 1.19
N ARG A 32 -2.85 6.95 0.95
CA ARG A 32 -3.09 8.30 0.43
C ARG A 32 -3.85 8.26 -0.90
N CYS A 33 -3.52 7.33 -1.78
CA CYS A 33 -4.13 7.23 -3.10
C CYS A 33 -5.09 6.02 -3.21
N HIS A 34 -4.73 4.88 -2.59
CA HIS A 34 -5.54 3.66 -2.62
C HIS A 34 -6.60 3.58 -1.51
N GLY A 35 -6.70 4.60 -0.65
CA GLY A 35 -7.63 4.63 0.49
C GLY A 35 -7.18 3.74 1.66
N GLN A 36 -7.73 3.99 2.84
CA GLN A 36 -7.30 3.35 4.11
C GLN A 36 -7.36 1.81 4.10
N ASN A 37 -8.29 1.24 3.34
CA ASN A 37 -8.50 -0.21 3.23
C ASN A 37 -8.22 -0.74 1.81
N GLY A 38 -7.48 0.00 0.99
CA GLY A 38 -7.19 -0.39 -0.39
C GLY A 38 -8.37 -0.29 -1.37
N ALA A 39 -9.48 0.34 -0.97
CA ALA A 39 -10.70 0.45 -1.76
C ALA A 39 -10.60 1.39 -2.98
N GLY A 40 -9.47 2.04 -3.16
CA GLY A 40 -9.24 3.02 -4.22
C GLY A 40 -9.97 4.34 -3.97
N GLY A 41 -9.94 5.18 -4.99
CA GLY A 41 -10.58 6.49 -5.01
C GLY A 41 -10.37 7.18 -6.36
N PRO A 42 -10.60 8.50 -6.43
CA PRO A 42 -10.36 9.27 -7.65
C PRO A 42 -8.90 9.25 -8.12
N GLU A 43 -7.95 9.08 -7.19
CA GLU A 43 -6.51 9.15 -7.47
C GLU A 43 -5.91 7.80 -7.88
N ALA A 44 -6.43 6.67 -7.37
CA ALA A 44 -5.87 5.35 -7.65
C ALA A 44 -6.93 4.24 -7.56
N PRO A 45 -6.72 3.10 -8.24
CA PRO A 45 -7.72 2.04 -8.32
C PRO A 45 -7.91 1.29 -7.01
N ASP A 46 -9.01 0.54 -6.93
CA ASP A 46 -9.23 -0.49 -5.91
C ASP A 46 -8.20 -1.62 -6.09
N ILE A 47 -7.47 -1.92 -5.02
CA ILE A 47 -6.42 -2.96 -4.97
C ILE A 47 -6.83 -4.17 -4.12
N ARG A 48 -8.07 -4.19 -3.60
CA ARG A 48 -8.63 -5.38 -2.93
C ARG A 48 -8.92 -6.53 -3.89
N THR A 49 -8.67 -6.35 -5.18
CA THR A 49 -8.77 -7.40 -6.21
C THR A 49 -7.47 -7.50 -7.01
N VAL A 50 -6.35 -6.97 -6.49
CA VAL A 50 -5.09 -6.89 -7.23
C VAL A 50 -4.56 -8.27 -7.60
N PHE A 51 -4.70 -9.24 -6.69
CA PHE A 51 -4.24 -10.62 -6.90
C PHE A 51 -5.15 -11.45 -7.80
N ALA A 52 -6.31 -10.93 -8.19
CA ALA A 52 -7.11 -11.51 -9.27
C ALA A 52 -6.62 -11.07 -10.66
N LYS A 53 -5.81 -10.01 -10.74
CA LYS A 53 -5.30 -9.43 -11.99
C LYS A 53 -3.81 -9.71 -12.21
N TYR A 54 -3.05 -9.81 -11.13
CA TYR A 54 -1.60 -9.93 -11.14
C TYR A 54 -1.14 -11.01 -10.17
N ASP A 55 -0.13 -11.78 -10.58
CA ASP A 55 0.60 -12.66 -9.67
C ASP A 55 1.43 -11.82 -8.68
N GLU A 56 1.86 -12.46 -7.60
CA GLU A 56 2.55 -11.79 -6.49
C GLU A 56 3.84 -11.09 -6.94
N GLU A 57 4.61 -11.72 -7.81
CA GLU A 57 5.86 -11.16 -8.34
C GLU A 57 5.61 -9.85 -9.11
N VAL A 58 4.50 -9.78 -9.85
CA VAL A 58 4.10 -8.56 -10.58
C VAL A 58 3.64 -7.47 -9.62
N VAL A 59 2.98 -7.84 -8.51
CA VAL A 59 2.60 -6.87 -7.46
C VAL A 59 3.85 -6.31 -6.79
N VAL A 60 4.86 -7.13 -6.51
CA VAL A 60 6.16 -6.68 -5.99
C VAL A 60 6.82 -5.72 -6.96
N GLU A 61 6.92 -6.08 -8.24
CA GLU A 61 7.53 -5.21 -9.27
C GLU A 61 6.81 -3.85 -9.35
N ILE A 62 5.48 -3.82 -9.28
CA ILE A 62 4.70 -2.58 -9.25
C ILE A 62 5.02 -1.73 -8.01
N ILE A 63 5.22 -2.34 -6.84
CA ILE A 63 5.61 -1.63 -5.61
C ILE A 63 7.02 -1.05 -5.75
N GLU A 64 7.96 -1.83 -6.27
CA GLU A 64 9.36 -1.41 -6.37
C GLU A 64 9.56 -0.35 -7.44
N VAL A 65 9.02 -0.57 -8.65
CA VAL A 65 9.28 0.27 -9.84
C VAL A 65 8.24 1.37 -10.02
N GLY A 66 7.03 1.20 -9.45
CA GLY A 66 5.90 2.07 -9.71
C GLY A 66 5.11 1.67 -10.96
N LYS A 67 4.06 2.43 -11.28
CA LYS A 67 3.17 2.12 -12.41
C LYS A 67 2.49 3.37 -12.97
N GLY A 68 2.44 3.46 -14.30
CA GLY A 68 1.76 4.54 -15.02
C GLY A 68 2.68 5.71 -15.36
N GLU A 69 2.09 6.77 -15.91
CA GLU A 69 2.80 7.99 -16.33
C GLU A 69 2.01 9.23 -15.90
N GLY A 70 2.70 10.36 -15.72
CA GLY A 70 2.08 11.64 -15.37
C GLY A 70 1.90 11.87 -13.86
N PRO A 71 1.10 12.88 -13.46
CA PRO A 71 0.99 13.32 -12.07
C PRO A 71 0.33 12.27 -11.15
N ASP A 72 -0.46 11.37 -11.72
CA ASP A 72 -1.19 10.31 -11.00
C ASP A 72 -0.46 8.96 -11.05
N ALA A 73 0.78 8.94 -11.57
CA ALA A 73 1.57 7.72 -11.60
C ALA A 73 1.88 7.23 -10.19
N MET A 74 1.78 5.92 -9.98
CA MET A 74 2.27 5.30 -8.76
C MET A 74 3.80 5.42 -8.74
N PRO A 75 4.40 6.03 -7.70
CA PRO A 75 5.85 6.20 -7.62
C PRO A 75 6.54 4.86 -7.32
N SER A 76 7.84 4.81 -7.61
CA SER A 76 8.74 3.74 -7.18
C SER A 76 8.99 3.82 -5.66
N PHE A 77 9.05 2.67 -5.00
CA PHE A 77 9.42 2.54 -3.59
C PHE A 77 10.67 1.69 -3.34
N GLU A 78 11.41 1.28 -4.39
CA GLU A 78 12.62 0.44 -4.32
C GLU A 78 13.64 0.97 -3.29
N THR A 79 13.81 2.28 -3.20
CA THR A 79 14.79 2.89 -2.27
C THR A 79 14.25 3.12 -0.87
N GLN A 80 12.93 3.01 -0.68
CA GLN A 80 12.22 3.30 0.56
C GLN A 80 11.89 2.03 1.34
N LEU A 81 11.74 0.90 0.66
CA LEU A 81 11.35 -0.39 1.23
C LEU A 81 12.52 -1.38 1.18
N ASN A 82 12.65 -2.19 2.22
CA ASN A 82 13.45 -3.41 2.18
C ASN A 82 12.56 -4.65 1.94
N GLU A 83 13.17 -5.80 1.72
CA GLU A 83 12.47 -7.07 1.43
C GLU A 83 11.45 -7.46 2.52
N GLU A 84 11.78 -7.27 3.79
CA GLU A 84 10.87 -7.57 4.91
C GLU A 84 9.64 -6.65 4.88
N GLU A 85 9.84 -5.36 4.60
CA GLU A 85 8.75 -4.39 4.50
C GLU A 85 7.85 -4.63 3.28
N VAL A 86 8.41 -5.07 2.16
CA VAL A 86 7.62 -5.51 1.00
C VAL A 86 6.78 -6.74 1.38
N ASP A 87 7.34 -7.74 2.05
CA ASP A 87 6.59 -8.91 2.52
C ASP A 87 5.46 -8.54 3.51
N LEU A 88 5.71 -7.59 4.41
CA LEU A 88 4.67 -7.05 5.30
C LEU A 88 3.52 -6.40 4.51
N LEU A 89 3.83 -5.61 3.47
CA LEU A 89 2.82 -5.04 2.58
C LEU A 89 2.05 -6.13 1.83
N LEU A 90 2.74 -7.14 1.26
CA LEU A 90 2.07 -8.24 0.55
C LEU A 90 1.11 -9.01 1.45
N LYS A 91 1.53 -9.32 2.69
CA LYS A 91 0.67 -9.97 3.69
C LYS A 91 -0.58 -9.15 3.98
N PHE A 92 -0.44 -7.85 4.15
CA PHE A 92 -1.58 -6.96 4.34
C PHE A 92 -2.47 -6.88 3.09
N LEU A 93 -1.89 -6.75 1.88
CA LEU A 93 -2.66 -6.74 0.64
C LEU A 93 -3.47 -8.03 0.46
N LYS A 94 -2.89 -9.18 0.80
CA LYS A 94 -3.58 -10.48 0.77
C LYS A 94 -4.74 -10.53 1.77
N SER A 95 -4.60 -9.92 2.95
CA SER A 95 -5.64 -9.95 3.99
C SER A 95 -6.85 -9.07 3.69
N ILE A 96 -6.69 -8.05 2.83
CA ILE A 96 -7.77 -7.14 2.42
C ILE A 96 -8.45 -7.55 1.11
N GLN A 97 -8.07 -8.68 0.50
CA GLN A 97 -8.69 -9.11 -0.75
C GLN A 97 -10.19 -9.40 -0.56
N ILE A 98 -10.98 -8.96 -1.53
CA ILE A 98 -12.40 -9.28 -1.64
C ILE A 98 -12.61 -10.29 -2.76
N GLU A 99 -13.65 -11.12 -2.61
CA GLU A 99 -14.06 -12.02 -3.66
C GLU A 99 -14.61 -11.20 -4.84
N LEU A 100 -14.14 -11.50 -6.06
CA LEU A 100 -14.77 -10.96 -7.25
C LEU A 100 -16.08 -11.70 -7.45
N GLU A 101 -17.21 -11.03 -7.22
CA GLU A 101 -18.49 -11.61 -7.61
C GLU A 101 -18.52 -11.72 -9.16
N PRO A 102 -18.93 -12.90 -9.69
CA PRO A 102 -18.91 -13.19 -11.13
C PRO A 102 -19.93 -12.39 -11.95
#